data_AF-A0A2D6T196-F1
#
_entry.id   AF-A0A2D6T196-F1
#
_cell.length_a   1.000
_cell.length_b   1.000
_cell.length_c   1.000
_cell.angle_alpha   90.00
_cell.angle_beta   90.00
_cell.angle_gamma   90.00
#
_symmetry.space_group_name_H-M   'P 1'
#
loop_
_entity.id
_entity.type
_entity.pdbx_description
1 polymer ?
#
loop_
_entity_poly.entity_id
_entity_poly.type
_entity_poly.pdbx_seq_one_letter_code
_entity_poly.pdbx_strand_id
1 'polypeptide(L)'
;MTTAKSSWQIWIDRGGTFTDLVAKTPDGSLVTHKLLSENPERYTDAAVQGVRDLMGLSPGQSIPPGSIQNVKMGTTVATNALLERKGDRTVLAITQGFGDALRIGYQNRPFLFARHIVLPEMLYETVVEIPERVGAHGDIVVALDESVARRKLQAAFDDGIRSVAIAFAHGYRYHAHEERVAEIAEDIGFSQISVSHRVSPLMKLVSRGDTAVVDAYLSPLLRRYVDQVADDLNAEGNSAGPRLMFMQSNGGLTDARMFQGKDAILSGPAGGVVGMARTAVMAGFDKVIGFDMGGTSTDVSHFDGEYERRFETVVAGVRLRA
;
A
#
# COMPACT_ATOMS: atom_id res chain seq x y z
N MET A 1 8.55 -24.26 -35.22
CA MET A 1 7.83 -23.98 -33.97
C MET A 1 8.85 -23.94 -32.85
N THR A 2 9.19 -22.74 -32.39
CA THR A 2 10.09 -22.54 -31.24
C THR A 2 9.38 -23.03 -29.99
N THR A 3 9.86 -24.13 -29.41
CA THR A 3 9.46 -24.56 -28.07
C THR A 3 9.77 -23.41 -27.11
N ALA A 4 8.74 -22.73 -26.63
CA ALA A 4 8.91 -21.77 -25.54
C ALA A 4 9.59 -22.53 -24.39
N LYS A 5 10.78 -22.10 -23.98
CA LYS A 5 11.41 -22.63 -22.77
C LYS A 5 10.40 -22.47 -21.65
N SER A 6 9.86 -23.57 -21.18
CA SER A 6 8.90 -23.57 -20.11
C SER A 6 9.61 -23.05 -18.85
N SER A 7 9.04 -22.00 -18.29
CA SER A 7 9.61 -21.22 -17.19
C SER A 7 8.65 -21.27 -16.01
N TRP A 8 9.19 -21.13 -14.81
CA TRP A 8 8.42 -21.14 -13.58
C TRP A 8 7.41 -20.00 -13.55
N GLN A 9 6.21 -20.28 -13.07
CA GLN A 9 5.23 -19.26 -12.69
C GLN A 9 4.95 -19.43 -11.21
N ILE A 10 5.10 -18.37 -10.42
CA ILE A 10 5.07 -18.47 -8.97
C ILE A 10 4.04 -17.48 -8.43
N TRP A 11 3.17 -17.97 -7.55
CA TRP A 11 2.19 -17.20 -6.81
C TRP A 11 2.53 -17.30 -5.33
N ILE A 12 2.63 -16.16 -4.66
CA ILE A 12 3.10 -16.05 -3.28
C ILE A 12 2.07 -15.27 -2.48
N ASP A 13 1.71 -15.77 -1.31
CA ASP A 13 0.98 -15.02 -0.30
C ASP A 13 1.83 -14.91 0.97
N ARG A 14 2.35 -13.71 1.23
CA ARG A 14 3.11 -13.42 2.44
C ARG A 14 2.16 -12.94 3.54
N GLY A 15 1.71 -13.89 4.36
CA GLY A 15 0.96 -13.63 5.58
C GLY A 15 1.86 -13.17 6.74
N GLY A 16 1.26 -12.91 7.90
CA GLY A 16 1.98 -12.53 9.11
C GLY A 16 2.76 -13.69 9.75
N THR A 17 2.22 -14.91 9.71
CA THR A 17 2.84 -16.10 10.33
C THR A 17 3.58 -16.97 9.32
N PHE A 18 2.95 -17.25 8.18
CA PHE A 18 3.50 -18.10 7.14
C PHE A 18 3.46 -17.40 5.79
N THR A 19 4.44 -17.76 4.95
CA THR A 19 4.45 -17.45 3.53
C THR A 19 4.10 -18.72 2.77
N ASP A 20 3.04 -18.63 1.98
CA ASP A 20 2.53 -19.72 1.15
C ASP A 20 2.92 -19.48 -0.30
N LEU A 21 3.45 -20.51 -0.95
CA LEU A 21 3.83 -20.48 -2.36
C LEU A 21 3.08 -21.57 -3.11
N VAL A 22 2.56 -21.20 -4.27
CA VAL A 22 2.11 -22.14 -5.30
C VAL A 22 2.97 -21.84 -6.53
N ALA A 23 3.52 -22.87 -7.16
CA ALA A 23 4.28 -22.70 -8.38
C ALA A 23 3.88 -23.71 -9.44
N LYS A 24 3.88 -23.23 -10.68
CA LYS A 24 3.84 -24.07 -11.86
C LYS A 24 5.27 -24.24 -12.36
N THR A 25 5.74 -25.49 -12.33
CA THR A 25 7.06 -25.88 -12.81
C THR A 25 7.15 -25.76 -14.35
N PRO A 26 8.36 -25.85 -14.93
CA PRO A 26 8.56 -25.98 -16.37
C PRO A 26 7.86 -27.17 -17.02
N ASP A 27 7.65 -28.28 -16.32
CA ASP A 27 6.91 -29.43 -16.88
C ASP A 27 5.38 -29.27 -16.79
N GLY A 28 4.92 -28.19 -16.14
CA GLY A 28 3.52 -27.84 -15.99
C GLY A 28 2.85 -28.41 -14.75
N SER A 29 3.56 -29.17 -13.92
CA SER A 29 3.07 -29.61 -12.61
C SER A 29 2.92 -28.45 -11.63
N LEU A 30 2.01 -28.61 -10.68
CA LEU A 30 1.80 -27.66 -9.59
C LEU A 30 2.45 -28.19 -8.33
N VAL A 31 3.25 -27.34 -7.70
CA VAL A 31 3.92 -27.61 -6.43
C VAL A 31 3.58 -26.52 -5.43
N THR A 32 3.51 -26.88 -4.16
CA THR A 32 3.24 -25.95 -3.07
C THR A 32 4.38 -25.97 -2.07
N HIS A 33 4.68 -24.83 -1.46
CA HIS A 33 5.69 -24.72 -0.42
C HIS A 33 5.23 -23.73 0.66
N LYS A 34 5.65 -23.95 1.90
CA LYS A 34 5.24 -23.14 3.04
C LYS A 34 6.42 -22.90 3.97
N LEU A 35 6.65 -21.64 4.29
CA LEU A 35 7.72 -21.19 5.19
C LEU A 35 7.14 -20.30 6.29
N LEU A 36 7.87 -20.15 7.40
CA LEU A 36 7.59 -19.08 8.35
C LEU A 36 7.85 -17.74 7.67
N SER A 37 6.98 -16.75 7.89
CA SER A 37 7.16 -15.42 7.29
C SER A 37 8.38 -14.68 7.81
N GLU A 38 8.75 -14.96 9.07
CA GLU A 38 9.89 -14.35 9.77
C GLU A 38 10.75 -15.45 10.38
N ASN A 39 11.98 -15.62 9.88
CA ASN A 39 12.98 -16.53 10.44
C ASN A 39 14.41 -16.03 10.13
N PRO A 40 14.85 -14.94 10.78
CA PRO A 40 16.09 -14.25 10.43
C PRO A 40 17.35 -15.09 10.64
N GLU A 41 17.29 -16.17 11.43
CA GLU A 41 18.40 -17.12 11.60
C GLU A 41 18.65 -17.98 10.35
N ARG A 42 17.67 -18.09 9.44
CA ARG A 42 17.73 -18.97 8.27
C ARG A 42 17.69 -18.24 6.93
N TYR A 43 16.93 -17.17 6.83
CA TYR A 43 16.76 -16.42 5.59
C TYR A 43 16.33 -14.98 5.87
N THR A 44 16.66 -14.08 4.93
CA THR A 44 16.32 -12.67 4.99
C THR A 44 14.86 -12.42 4.62
N ASP A 45 14.34 -13.10 3.60
CA ASP A 45 12.94 -13.01 3.16
C ASP A 45 12.39 -14.40 2.78
N ALA A 46 11.21 -14.71 3.30
CA ALA A 46 10.56 -16.01 3.12
C ALA A 46 10.06 -16.25 1.69
N ALA A 47 9.65 -15.21 0.97
CA ALA A 47 9.17 -15.35 -0.40
C ALA A 47 10.32 -15.67 -1.35
N VAL A 48 11.43 -14.94 -1.24
CA VAL A 48 12.66 -15.20 -1.98
C VAL A 48 13.18 -16.59 -1.65
N GLN A 49 13.28 -16.94 -0.36
CA GLN A 49 13.74 -18.27 0.04
C GLN A 49 12.85 -19.38 -0.52
N GLY A 50 11.52 -19.21 -0.48
CA GLY A 50 10.59 -20.19 -1.02
C GLY A 50 10.75 -20.42 -2.52
N VAL A 51 11.03 -19.36 -3.30
CA VAL A 51 11.38 -19.47 -4.72
C VAL A 51 12.65 -20.31 -4.90
N ARG A 52 13.68 -20.03 -4.10
CA ARG A 52 14.96 -20.74 -4.17
C ARG A 52 14.82 -22.22 -3.82
N ASP A 53 14.04 -22.55 -2.79
CA ASP A 53 13.75 -23.92 -2.36
C ASP A 53 13.01 -24.70 -3.46
N LEU A 54 11.97 -24.11 -4.04
CA LEU A 54 11.20 -24.72 -5.13
C LEU A 54 12.06 -25.01 -6.36
N MET A 55 13.04 -24.16 -6.62
CA MET A 55 13.99 -24.32 -7.72
C MET A 55 15.20 -25.21 -7.37
N GLY A 56 15.33 -25.67 -6.12
CA GLY A 56 16.45 -26.49 -5.67
C GLY A 56 17.80 -25.76 -5.67
N LEU A 57 17.80 -24.43 -5.47
CA LEU A 57 19.02 -23.63 -5.50
C LEU A 57 19.77 -23.72 -4.16
N SER A 58 21.09 -23.89 -4.24
CA SER A 58 21.95 -23.87 -3.06
C SER A 58 22.09 -22.45 -2.49
N PRO A 59 22.46 -22.27 -1.21
CA PRO A 59 22.75 -20.95 -0.65
C PRO A 59 23.77 -20.18 -1.49
N GLY A 60 23.49 -18.90 -1.79
CA GLY A 60 24.36 -18.05 -2.62
C GLY A 60 24.32 -18.30 -4.13
N GLN A 61 23.67 -19.36 -4.61
CA GLN A 61 23.50 -19.62 -6.04
C GLN A 61 22.55 -18.60 -6.68
N SER A 62 22.96 -17.92 -7.75
CA SER A 62 22.08 -17.00 -8.48
C SER A 62 20.91 -17.73 -9.15
N ILE A 63 19.75 -17.08 -9.20
CA ILE A 63 18.60 -17.57 -9.97
C ILE A 63 18.96 -17.52 -11.46
N PRO A 64 18.88 -18.64 -12.21
CA PRO A 64 19.24 -18.63 -13.62
C PRO A 64 18.37 -17.65 -14.43
N PRO A 65 18.94 -16.76 -15.25
CA PRO A 65 18.16 -15.82 -16.06
C PRO A 65 17.17 -16.53 -16.99
N GLY A 66 15.95 -16.01 -17.08
CA GLY A 66 14.87 -16.56 -17.92
C GLY A 66 14.25 -17.87 -17.40
N SER A 67 14.62 -18.32 -16.20
CA SER A 67 14.02 -19.51 -15.58
C SER A 67 12.64 -19.24 -14.98
N ILE A 68 12.35 -18.00 -14.58
CA ILE A 68 11.07 -17.59 -14.00
C ILE A 68 10.39 -16.61 -14.97
N GLN A 69 9.13 -16.89 -15.31
CA GLN A 69 8.33 -16.04 -16.20
C GLN A 69 7.67 -14.89 -15.43
N ASN A 70 6.99 -15.22 -14.34
CA ASN A 70 6.29 -14.25 -13.51
C ASN A 70 6.26 -14.70 -12.05
N VAL A 71 6.32 -13.71 -11.17
CA VAL A 71 6.09 -13.85 -9.74
C VAL A 71 4.94 -12.91 -9.39
N LYS A 72 3.87 -13.46 -8.82
CA LYS A 72 2.69 -12.72 -8.40
C LYS A 72 2.57 -12.83 -6.89
N MET A 73 2.55 -11.70 -6.19
CA MET A 73 2.63 -11.67 -4.74
C MET A 73 1.48 -10.91 -4.10
N GLY A 74 0.77 -11.55 -3.17
CA GLY A 74 -0.03 -10.88 -2.14
C GLY A 74 0.80 -10.69 -0.89
N THR A 75 0.59 -9.59 -0.16
CA THR A 75 1.32 -9.36 1.09
C THR A 75 0.45 -8.66 2.13
N THR A 76 0.67 -9.02 3.40
CA THR A 76 0.06 -8.36 4.56
C THR A 76 0.95 -7.30 5.19
N VAL A 77 2.13 -7.01 4.61
CA VAL A 77 3.10 -6.04 5.13
C VAL A 77 2.48 -4.67 5.39
N ALA A 78 1.70 -4.14 4.44
CA ALA A 78 1.02 -2.85 4.59
C ALA A 78 0.01 -2.86 5.76
N THR A 79 -0.85 -3.87 5.81
CA THR A 79 -1.90 -4.00 6.83
C THR A 79 -1.27 -4.15 8.22
N ASN A 80 -0.25 -5.00 8.37
CA ASN A 80 0.44 -5.22 9.64
C ASN A 80 1.20 -3.97 10.09
N ALA A 81 1.89 -3.28 9.18
CA ALA A 81 2.57 -2.03 9.50
C ALA A 81 1.60 -0.94 9.96
N LEU A 82 0.38 -0.90 9.40
CA LEU A 82 -0.66 0.02 9.82
C LEU A 82 -1.21 -0.35 11.22
N LEU A 83 -1.45 -1.64 11.49
CA LEU A 83 -1.93 -2.13 12.78
C LEU A 83 -0.89 -1.94 13.90
N GLU A 84 0.38 -2.19 13.60
CA GLU A 84 1.50 -2.11 14.55
C GLU A 84 2.13 -0.70 14.63
N ARG A 85 1.65 0.25 13.83
CA ARG A 85 2.19 1.61 13.75
C ARG A 85 3.69 1.64 13.42
N LYS A 86 4.09 0.86 12.42
CA LYS A 86 5.47 0.71 11.93
C LYS A 86 5.70 1.27 10.51
N GLY A 87 4.95 2.29 10.12
CA GLY A 87 5.24 3.06 8.91
C GLY A 87 6.28 4.15 9.14
N ASP A 88 6.59 4.90 8.08
CA ASP A 88 7.60 5.96 8.12
C ASP A 88 7.05 7.26 8.73
N ARG A 89 7.91 7.95 9.47
CA ARG A 89 7.60 9.26 10.06
C ARG A 89 7.09 10.22 8.98
N THR A 90 5.90 10.78 9.20
CA THR A 90 5.17 11.54 8.17
C THR A 90 4.73 12.91 8.69
N VAL A 91 4.90 13.95 7.89
CA VAL A 91 4.35 15.30 8.13
C VAL A 91 3.11 15.54 7.25
N LEU A 92 2.08 16.17 7.80
CA LEU A 92 0.92 16.65 7.04
C LEU A 92 1.08 18.12 6.68
N ALA A 93 1.20 18.43 5.38
CA ALA A 93 1.10 19.79 4.86
C ALA A 93 -0.35 20.10 4.45
N ILE A 94 -0.94 21.13 5.03
CA ILE A 94 -2.37 21.44 4.88
C ILE A 94 -2.62 22.95 4.84
N THR A 95 -3.74 23.36 4.23
CA THR A 95 -4.19 24.76 4.19
C THR A 95 -4.23 25.34 5.62
N GLN A 96 -3.69 26.55 5.81
CA GLN A 96 -3.70 27.21 7.11
C GLN A 96 -5.12 27.40 7.68
N GLY A 97 -5.29 27.11 8.97
CA GLY A 97 -6.57 27.08 9.67
C GLY A 97 -7.26 25.70 9.64
N PHE A 98 -6.69 24.73 8.92
CA PHE A 98 -7.20 23.36 8.81
C PHE A 98 -6.27 22.32 9.46
N GLY A 99 -5.28 22.73 10.26
CA GLY A 99 -4.30 21.83 10.86
C GLY A 99 -4.89 20.67 11.66
N ASP A 100 -6.05 20.88 12.28
CA ASP A 100 -6.77 19.86 13.06
C ASP A 100 -7.85 19.11 12.28
N ALA A 101 -8.03 19.37 10.98
CA ALA A 101 -9.16 18.85 10.21
C ALA A 101 -9.25 17.31 10.21
N LEU A 102 -8.11 16.62 10.08
CA LEU A 102 -8.09 15.15 10.07
C LEU A 102 -8.29 14.57 11.48
N ARG A 103 -7.75 15.24 12.50
CA ARG A 103 -7.93 14.87 13.91
C ARG A 103 -9.39 15.00 14.36
N ILE A 104 -10.06 16.09 13.96
CA ILE A 104 -11.49 16.32 14.22
C ILE A 104 -12.36 15.32 13.44
N GLY A 105 -11.99 15.04 12.19
CA GLY A 105 -12.72 14.13 11.32
C GLY A 105 -14.14 14.62 11.04
N TYR A 106 -15.12 13.74 11.24
CA TYR A 106 -16.55 14.04 11.04
C TYR A 106 -17.31 14.22 12.36
N GLN A 107 -16.62 14.26 13.50
CA GLN A 107 -17.21 14.31 14.84
C GLN A 107 -18.22 13.17 15.12
N ASN A 108 -18.12 12.07 14.39
CA ASN A 108 -18.95 10.89 14.61
C ASN A 108 -18.60 10.25 15.96
N ARG A 109 -19.61 9.93 16.77
CA ARG A 109 -19.42 9.23 18.05
C ARG A 109 -19.76 7.75 17.87
N PRO A 110 -18.77 6.85 17.66
CA PRO A 110 -19.03 5.42 17.50
C PRO A 110 -19.75 4.83 18.72
N PHE A 111 -19.47 5.39 19.91
CA PHE A 111 -20.17 5.09 21.15
C PHE A 111 -20.84 6.36 21.68
N LEU A 112 -22.09 6.60 21.26
CA LEU A 112 -22.87 7.81 21.56
C LEU A 112 -22.85 8.19 23.05
N PHE A 113 -22.95 7.19 23.94
CA PHE A 113 -23.03 7.39 25.38
C PHE A 113 -21.69 7.28 26.14
N ALA A 114 -20.58 7.06 25.44
CA ALA A 114 -19.27 7.00 26.10
C ALA A 114 -18.91 8.39 26.67
N ARG A 115 -18.79 8.48 28.00
CA ARG A 115 -18.41 9.72 28.71
C ARG A 115 -16.94 10.08 28.53
N HIS A 116 -16.08 9.08 28.33
CA HIS A 116 -14.67 9.25 28.02
C HIS A 116 -14.45 9.03 26.52
N ILE A 117 -14.11 10.09 25.79
CA ILE A 117 -13.86 10.02 24.35
C ILE A 117 -12.38 9.73 24.14
N VAL A 118 -12.07 8.58 23.55
CA VAL A 118 -10.71 8.28 23.08
C VAL A 118 -10.65 8.67 21.61
N LEU A 119 -9.78 9.63 21.29
CA LEU A 119 -9.53 10.01 19.90
C LEU A 119 -8.57 8.99 19.25
N PRO A 120 -8.74 8.68 17.96
CA PRO A 120 -7.75 7.87 17.24
C PRO A 120 -6.39 8.57 17.22
N GLU A 121 -5.34 7.77 17.32
CA GLU A 121 -3.97 8.24 17.10
C GLU A 121 -3.74 8.51 15.61
N MET A 122 -3.19 9.68 15.31
CA MET A 122 -2.89 10.08 13.93
C MET A 122 -1.64 9.37 13.41
N LEU A 123 -1.59 9.10 12.11
CA LEU A 123 -0.40 8.49 11.48
C LEU A 123 0.71 9.50 11.19
N TYR A 124 0.36 10.79 11.07
CA TYR A 124 1.35 11.86 10.95
C TYR A 124 1.83 12.28 12.34
N GLU A 125 3.09 12.69 12.43
CA GLU A 125 3.70 13.15 13.69
C GLU A 125 3.48 14.66 13.90
N THR A 126 3.50 15.42 12.81
CA THR A 126 3.41 16.88 12.85
C THR A 126 2.61 17.45 11.70
N VAL A 127 2.12 18.67 11.87
CA VAL A 127 1.29 19.38 10.90
C VAL A 127 1.96 20.69 10.52
N VAL A 128 2.09 20.91 9.21
CA VAL A 128 2.58 22.14 8.60
C VAL A 128 1.42 22.85 7.93
N GLU A 129 0.92 23.89 8.59
CA GLU A 129 -0.08 24.79 8.01
C GLU A 129 0.56 25.78 7.04
N ILE A 130 0.13 25.76 5.78
CA ILE A 130 0.66 26.60 4.70
C ILE A 130 -0.33 27.73 4.39
N PRO A 131 0.09 29.01 4.43
CA PRO A 131 -0.75 30.13 4.02
C PRO A 131 -1.05 30.03 2.53
N GLU A 132 -2.29 29.65 2.24
CA GLU A 132 -2.77 29.32 0.91
C GLU A 132 -4.30 29.20 0.99
N ARG A 133 -5.05 29.61 -0.04
CA ARG A 133 -6.46 29.25 -0.18
C ARG A 133 -6.96 29.44 -1.61
N VAL A 134 -7.45 28.37 -2.21
CA VAL A 134 -8.31 28.41 -3.41
C VAL A 134 -9.79 28.30 -3.03
N GLY A 135 -10.64 29.12 -3.63
CA GLY A 135 -12.09 29.08 -3.49
C GLY A 135 -12.72 27.91 -4.26
N ALA A 136 -14.00 27.63 -4.02
CA ALA A 136 -14.71 26.54 -4.70
C ALA A 136 -14.79 26.74 -6.23
N HIS A 137 -14.68 27.99 -6.70
CA HIS A 137 -14.74 28.37 -8.11
C HIS A 137 -13.35 28.61 -8.74
N GLY A 138 -12.27 28.35 -8.00
CA GLY A 138 -10.90 28.46 -8.51
C GLY A 138 -10.27 29.85 -8.31
N ASP A 139 -11.01 30.78 -7.71
CA ASP A 139 -10.49 32.07 -7.28
C ASP A 139 -9.40 31.90 -6.20
N ILE A 140 -8.30 32.62 -6.35
CA ILE A 140 -7.24 32.65 -5.33
C ILE A 140 -7.69 33.59 -4.22
N VAL A 141 -8.11 33.02 -3.09
CA VAL A 141 -8.51 33.77 -1.89
C VAL A 141 -7.27 34.20 -1.10
N VAL A 142 -6.28 33.31 -1.01
CA VAL A 142 -4.96 33.59 -0.44
C VAL A 142 -3.92 32.94 -1.35
N ALA A 143 -2.98 33.75 -1.87
CA ALA A 143 -1.88 33.24 -2.67
C ALA A 143 -0.99 32.31 -1.83
N LEU A 144 -0.43 31.27 -2.46
CA LEU A 144 0.52 30.37 -1.80
C LEU A 144 1.77 31.14 -1.34
N ASP A 145 2.04 31.10 -0.03
CA ASP A 145 3.31 31.59 0.52
C ASP A 145 4.38 30.48 0.46
N GLU A 146 5.10 30.43 -0.66
CA GLU A 146 6.18 29.46 -0.89
C GLU A 146 7.32 29.59 0.13
N SER A 147 7.57 30.81 0.63
CA SER A 147 8.64 31.05 1.61
C SER A 147 8.31 30.39 2.95
N VAL A 148 7.05 30.49 3.38
CA VAL A 148 6.56 29.83 4.60
C VAL A 148 6.49 28.31 4.39
N ALA A 149 5.99 27.86 3.23
CA ALA A 149 5.96 26.43 2.91
C ALA A 149 7.36 25.80 2.99
N ARG A 150 8.36 26.40 2.32
CA ARG A 150 9.74 25.91 2.34
C ARG A 150 10.33 25.89 3.75
N ARG A 151 10.22 26.99 4.51
CA ARG A 151 10.77 27.05 5.87
C ARG A 151 10.16 25.99 6.80
N LYS A 152 8.83 25.82 6.77
CA LYS A 152 8.15 24.87 7.67
C LYS A 152 8.41 23.42 7.27
N LEU A 153 8.45 23.12 5.96
CA LEU A 153 8.82 21.78 5.47
C LEU A 153 10.29 21.47 5.75
N GLN A 154 11.19 22.45 5.60
CA GLN A 154 12.61 22.28 5.94
C GLN A 154 12.76 21.94 7.42
N ALA A 155 12.04 22.63 8.32
CA ALA A 155 12.10 22.30 9.75
C ALA A 155 11.65 20.87 10.07
N ALA A 156 10.59 20.37 9.41
CA ALA A 156 10.18 18.97 9.54
C ALA A 156 11.23 17.99 8.99
N PHE A 157 11.87 18.35 7.87
CA PHE A 157 12.95 17.58 7.29
C PHE A 157 14.19 17.52 8.20
N ASP A 158 14.57 18.66 8.79
CA ASP A 158 15.71 18.76 9.71
C ASP A 158 15.47 17.95 11.00
N ASP A 159 14.20 17.77 11.40
CA ASP A 159 13.78 16.86 12.48
C ASP A 159 13.83 15.37 12.10
N GLY A 160 14.23 15.05 10.86
CA GLY A 160 14.41 13.68 10.38
C GLY A 160 13.19 13.06 9.71
N ILE A 161 12.11 13.82 9.48
CA ILE A 161 10.96 13.35 8.71
C ILE A 161 11.33 13.32 7.21
N ARG A 162 11.00 12.21 6.52
CA ARG A 162 11.32 12.03 5.10
C ARG A 162 10.09 11.80 4.22
N SER A 163 8.92 11.65 4.84
CA SER A 163 7.65 11.49 4.15
C SER A 163 6.70 12.67 4.43
N VAL A 164 6.03 13.17 3.39
CA VAL A 164 5.04 14.24 3.49
C VAL A 164 3.75 13.87 2.77
N ALA A 165 2.62 14.14 3.41
CA ALA A 165 1.30 14.15 2.81
C ALA A 165 0.83 15.59 2.61
N ILE A 166 0.40 15.94 1.40
CA ILE A 166 -0.03 17.31 1.05
C ILE A 166 -1.53 17.27 0.74
N ALA A 167 -2.35 17.99 1.52
CA ALA A 167 -3.80 18.04 1.33
C ALA A 167 -4.37 19.45 1.56
N PHE A 168 -4.69 20.17 0.49
CA PHE A 168 -5.25 21.52 0.53
C PHE A 168 -6.76 21.52 0.30
N ALA A 169 -7.45 22.52 0.84
CA ALA A 169 -8.86 22.73 0.55
C ALA A 169 -9.06 22.96 -0.95
N HIS A 170 -10.05 22.29 -1.55
CA HIS A 170 -10.29 22.32 -3.00
C HIS A 170 -9.13 21.79 -3.89
N GLY A 171 -8.07 21.26 -3.29
CA GLY A 171 -6.94 20.65 -3.99
C GLY A 171 -7.31 19.46 -4.90
N TYR A 172 -8.47 18.82 -4.70
CA TYR A 172 -8.99 17.80 -5.62
C TYR A 172 -9.31 18.34 -7.03
N ARG A 173 -9.55 19.65 -7.17
CA ARG A 173 -9.97 20.30 -8.42
C ARG A 173 -8.95 21.31 -8.94
N TYR A 174 -8.31 22.06 -8.04
CA TYR A 174 -7.32 23.08 -8.40
C TYR A 174 -5.96 22.70 -7.82
N HIS A 175 -5.12 22.12 -8.66
CA HIS A 175 -3.96 21.33 -8.22
C HIS A 175 -2.71 22.19 -7.98
N ALA A 176 -2.63 23.37 -8.61
CA ALA A 176 -1.42 24.18 -8.73
C ALA A 176 -0.69 24.43 -7.39
N HIS A 177 -1.41 24.74 -6.31
CA HIS A 177 -0.76 24.96 -5.01
C HIS A 177 -0.22 23.68 -4.38
N GLU A 178 -0.95 22.56 -4.49
CA GLU A 178 -0.46 21.27 -3.99
C GLU A 178 0.76 20.79 -4.80
N GLU A 179 0.75 21.00 -6.11
CA GLU A 179 1.89 20.68 -6.99
C GLU A 179 3.11 21.53 -6.66
N ARG A 180 2.92 22.83 -6.47
CA ARG A 180 4.04 23.71 -6.12
C ARG A 180 4.66 23.37 -4.77
N VAL A 181 3.86 22.95 -3.80
CA VAL A 181 4.38 22.50 -2.50
C VAL A 181 5.04 21.12 -2.60
N ALA A 182 4.58 20.26 -3.51
CA ALA A 182 5.27 19.01 -3.82
C ALA A 182 6.67 19.28 -4.40
N GLU A 183 6.81 20.19 -5.35
CA GLU A 183 8.11 20.61 -5.90
C GLU A 183 9.04 21.16 -4.80
N ILE A 184 8.51 21.99 -3.89
CA ILE A 184 9.29 22.49 -2.74
C ILE A 184 9.77 21.34 -1.85
N ALA A 185 8.92 20.34 -1.60
CA ALA A 185 9.30 19.16 -0.81
C ALA A 185 10.36 18.30 -1.54
N GLU A 186 10.26 18.16 -2.86
CA GLU A 186 11.28 17.50 -3.70
C GLU A 186 12.62 18.24 -3.58
N ASP A 187 12.64 19.56 -3.75
CA ASP A 187 13.84 20.40 -3.63
C ASP A 187 14.52 20.28 -2.25
N ILE A 188 13.73 20.11 -1.18
CA ILE A 188 14.25 19.93 0.19
C ILE A 188 14.88 18.54 0.36
N GLY A 189 14.38 17.53 -0.37
CA GLY A 189 14.88 16.17 -0.35
C GLY A 189 13.96 15.15 0.33
N PHE A 190 12.66 15.44 0.49
CA PHE A 190 11.70 14.43 0.95
C PHE A 190 11.70 13.23 -0.02
N SER A 191 11.86 12.02 0.51
CA SER A 191 11.94 10.80 -0.31
C SER A 191 10.57 10.23 -0.68
N GLN A 192 9.52 10.63 0.04
CA GLN A 192 8.13 10.29 -0.25
C GLN A 192 7.23 11.52 -0.14
N ILE A 193 6.49 11.79 -1.21
CA ILE A 193 5.61 12.95 -1.33
C ILE A 193 4.26 12.46 -1.88
N SER A 194 3.26 12.48 -1.02
CA SER A 194 1.92 11.97 -1.34
C SER A 194 0.97 13.15 -1.47
N VAL A 195 0.65 13.50 -2.71
CA VAL A 195 -0.20 14.65 -3.02
C VAL A 195 -1.64 14.21 -3.13
N SER A 196 -2.54 14.87 -2.38
CA SER A 196 -3.86 14.33 -2.13
C SER A 196 -4.71 14.15 -3.40
N HIS A 197 -4.62 15.05 -4.39
CA HIS A 197 -5.32 14.89 -5.66
C HIS A 197 -4.78 13.74 -6.53
N ARG A 198 -3.49 13.38 -6.39
CA ARG A 198 -2.89 12.25 -7.12
C ARG A 198 -3.26 10.91 -6.50
N VAL A 199 -3.31 10.87 -5.17
CA VAL A 199 -3.62 9.66 -4.39
C VAL A 199 -5.12 9.36 -4.37
N SER A 200 -5.96 10.38 -4.13
CA SER A 200 -7.41 10.25 -4.02
C SER A 200 -8.10 11.54 -4.50
N PRO A 201 -8.50 11.65 -5.78
CA PRO A 201 -9.08 12.87 -6.36
C PRO A 201 -10.53 13.12 -5.93
N LEU A 202 -10.84 12.94 -4.64
CA LEU A 202 -12.18 13.03 -4.08
C LEU A 202 -12.39 14.38 -3.36
N MET A 203 -13.59 14.93 -3.48
CA MET A 203 -13.90 16.29 -2.98
C MET A 203 -13.67 16.47 -1.47
N LYS A 204 -14.00 15.47 -0.65
CA LYS A 204 -14.02 15.59 0.82
C LYS A 204 -12.59 15.63 1.39
N LEU A 205 -12.23 16.77 2.01
CA LEU A 205 -10.90 17.00 2.58
C LEU A 205 -10.47 15.93 3.59
N VAL A 206 -11.33 15.54 4.52
CA VAL A 206 -10.97 14.58 5.58
C VAL A 206 -10.60 13.22 5.00
N SER A 207 -11.47 12.59 4.23
CA SER A 207 -11.17 11.26 3.65
C SER A 207 -10.02 11.30 2.65
N ARG A 208 -9.92 12.37 1.85
CA ARG A 208 -8.84 12.54 0.89
C ARG A 208 -7.49 12.72 1.62
N GLY A 209 -7.47 13.56 2.66
CA GLY A 209 -6.30 13.79 3.49
C GLY A 209 -5.85 12.54 4.25
N ASP A 210 -6.78 11.80 4.86
CA ASP A 210 -6.46 10.53 5.54
C ASP A 210 -5.83 9.52 4.55
N THR A 211 -6.36 9.43 3.33
CA THR A 211 -5.80 8.53 2.29
C THR A 211 -4.41 8.98 1.85
N ALA A 212 -4.17 10.29 1.70
CA ALA A 212 -2.83 10.83 1.39
C ALA A 212 -1.82 10.58 2.50
N VAL A 213 -2.24 10.71 3.76
CA VAL A 213 -1.41 10.40 4.94
C VAL A 213 -1.05 8.92 4.98
N VAL A 214 -2.01 8.03 4.74
CA VAL A 214 -1.77 6.59 4.71
C VAL A 214 -0.78 6.22 3.62
N ASP A 215 -0.94 6.79 2.42
CA ASP A 215 -0.02 6.56 1.31
C ASP A 215 1.40 7.04 1.66
N ALA A 216 1.54 8.23 2.23
CA ALA A 216 2.82 8.76 2.70
C ALA A 216 3.46 7.87 3.78
N TYR A 217 2.65 7.35 4.70
CA TYR A 217 3.10 6.55 5.83
C TYR A 217 3.59 5.16 5.41
N LEU A 218 2.93 4.53 4.43
CA LEU A 218 3.18 3.13 4.05
C LEU A 218 4.04 2.95 2.80
N SER A 219 3.98 3.87 1.83
CA SER A 219 4.70 3.71 0.56
C SER A 219 6.22 3.51 0.70
N PRO A 220 6.95 4.21 1.61
CA PRO A 220 8.40 4.00 1.73
C PRO A 220 8.75 2.58 2.20
N LEU A 221 8.01 2.05 3.18
CA LEU A 221 8.15 0.68 3.68
C LEU A 221 7.92 -0.33 2.56
N LEU A 222 6.86 -0.14 1.77
CA LEU A 222 6.53 -1.04 0.68
C LEU A 222 7.55 -0.99 -0.44
N ARG A 223 8.06 0.20 -0.79
CA ARG A 223 9.15 0.34 -1.77
C ARG A 223 10.38 -0.44 -1.35
N ARG A 224 10.86 -0.24 -0.12
CA ARG A 224 12.01 -1.00 0.41
C ARG A 224 11.80 -2.51 0.32
N TYR A 225 10.58 -2.98 0.59
CA TYR A 225 10.25 -4.39 0.47
C TYR A 225 10.24 -4.88 -0.98
N VAL A 226 9.58 -4.13 -1.86
CA VAL A 226 9.52 -4.43 -3.29
C VAL A 226 10.91 -4.46 -3.91
N ASP A 227 11.74 -3.46 -3.63
CA ASP A 227 13.10 -3.32 -4.16
C ASP A 227 13.96 -4.50 -3.69
N GLN A 228 13.89 -4.88 -2.40
CA GLN A 228 14.59 -6.05 -1.87
C GLN A 228 14.19 -7.34 -2.60
N VAL A 229 12.90 -7.59 -2.80
CA VAL A 229 12.41 -8.78 -3.51
C VAL A 229 12.81 -8.73 -4.98
N ALA A 230 12.76 -7.57 -5.62
CA ALA A 230 13.13 -7.40 -7.01
C ALA A 230 14.63 -7.67 -7.23
N ASP A 231 15.49 -7.15 -6.36
CA ASP A 231 16.94 -7.37 -6.38
C ASP A 231 17.27 -8.85 -6.17
N ASP A 232 16.70 -9.47 -5.13
CA ASP A 232 16.96 -10.87 -4.80
C ASP A 232 16.49 -11.82 -5.90
N LEU A 233 15.38 -11.49 -6.58
CA LEU A 233 14.86 -12.26 -7.71
C LEU A 233 15.54 -11.91 -9.04
N ASN A 234 16.47 -10.95 -9.06
CA ASN A 234 17.08 -10.40 -10.28
C ASN A 234 16.02 -9.97 -11.31
N ALA A 235 14.95 -9.34 -10.83
CA ALA A 235 13.84 -8.84 -11.63
C ALA A 235 14.22 -7.55 -12.38
N GLU A 236 15.16 -6.76 -11.86
CA GLU A 236 15.62 -5.51 -12.46
C GLU A 236 16.92 -5.68 -13.27
N GLY A 237 17.07 -4.90 -14.35
CA GLY A 237 18.33 -4.76 -15.08
C GLY A 237 18.58 -5.71 -16.26
N ASN A 238 17.69 -6.67 -16.56
CA ASN A 238 17.88 -7.57 -17.71
C ASN A 238 16.56 -8.03 -18.34
N SER A 239 16.54 -8.21 -19.67
CA SER A 239 15.35 -8.65 -20.44
C SER A 239 14.88 -10.08 -20.09
N ALA A 240 15.59 -10.73 -19.16
CA ALA A 240 15.41 -12.11 -18.74
C ALA A 240 14.98 -12.25 -17.25
N GLY A 241 14.73 -11.15 -16.54
CA GLY A 241 14.19 -11.17 -15.17
C GLY A 241 12.68 -11.50 -15.14
N PRO A 242 12.14 -12.03 -14.03
CA PRO A 242 10.72 -12.32 -13.90
C PRO A 242 9.87 -11.05 -13.92
N ARG A 243 8.65 -11.15 -14.45
CA ARG A 243 7.63 -10.12 -14.24
C ARG A 243 7.13 -10.19 -12.80
N LEU A 244 7.53 -9.24 -11.97
CA LEU A 244 7.10 -9.12 -10.57
C LEU A 244 5.82 -8.29 -10.48
N MET A 245 4.75 -8.90 -9.99
CA MET A 245 3.42 -8.31 -9.88
C MET A 245 2.91 -8.40 -8.45
N PHE A 246 2.29 -7.34 -7.94
CA PHE A 246 1.71 -7.31 -6.61
C PHE A 246 0.19 -7.22 -6.65
N MET A 247 -0.47 -7.96 -5.75
CA MET A 247 -1.91 -7.90 -5.54
C MET A 247 -2.27 -6.54 -4.95
N GLN A 248 -3.35 -5.95 -5.44
CA GLN A 248 -3.93 -4.71 -4.94
C GLN A 248 -5.20 -5.02 -4.14
N SER A 249 -5.63 -4.06 -3.31
CA SER A 249 -6.84 -4.11 -2.50
C SER A 249 -8.13 -4.33 -3.31
N ASN A 250 -8.13 -4.00 -4.60
CA ASN A 250 -9.23 -4.23 -5.54
C ASN A 250 -9.25 -5.65 -6.16
N GLY A 251 -8.32 -6.53 -5.77
CA GLY A 251 -8.18 -7.89 -6.30
C GLY A 251 -7.46 -7.98 -7.66
N GLY A 252 -6.93 -6.87 -8.16
CA GLY A 252 -6.11 -6.79 -9.36
C GLY A 252 -4.62 -6.96 -9.10
N LEU A 253 -3.84 -7.16 -10.16
CA LEU A 253 -2.38 -7.20 -10.10
C LEU A 253 -1.79 -5.95 -10.75
N THR A 254 -0.80 -5.34 -10.10
CA THR A 254 -0.02 -4.22 -10.66
C THR A 254 1.46 -4.57 -10.74
N ASP A 255 2.20 -3.90 -11.63
CA ASP A 255 3.66 -3.99 -11.68
C ASP A 255 4.24 -3.50 -10.35
N ALA A 256 5.28 -4.18 -9.87
CA ALA A 256 5.95 -3.87 -8.61
C ALA A 256 6.29 -2.37 -8.43
N ARG A 257 6.71 -1.70 -9.49
CA ARG A 257 7.11 -0.27 -9.45
C ARG A 257 5.91 0.69 -9.33
N MET A 258 4.71 0.21 -9.64
CA MET A 258 3.46 0.96 -9.52
C MET A 258 2.72 0.66 -8.22
N PHE A 259 3.26 -0.19 -7.35
CA PHE A 259 2.62 -0.56 -6.10
C PHE A 259 2.79 0.55 -5.05
N GLN A 260 1.67 1.11 -4.60
CA GLN A 260 1.61 2.24 -3.66
C GLN A 260 0.92 1.85 -2.35
N GLY A 261 1.22 2.59 -1.27
CA GLY A 261 0.66 2.38 0.06
C GLY A 261 -0.86 2.29 0.08
N LYS A 262 -1.54 3.19 -0.63
CA LYS A 262 -3.02 3.18 -0.71
C LYS A 262 -3.61 1.91 -1.32
N ASP A 263 -2.89 1.25 -2.24
CA ASP A 263 -3.39 0.08 -2.98
C ASP A 263 -3.03 -1.23 -2.28
N ALA A 264 -2.15 -1.21 -1.29
CA ALA A 264 -1.61 -2.38 -0.63
C ALA A 264 -2.45 -2.86 0.57
N ILE A 265 -3.24 -1.98 1.17
CA ILE A 265 -4.04 -2.28 2.37
C ILE A 265 -5.14 -3.28 2.03
N LEU A 266 -5.17 -4.41 2.72
CA LEU A 266 -6.08 -5.54 2.46
C LEU A 266 -5.88 -6.24 1.09
N SER A 267 -4.70 -6.10 0.48
CA SER A 267 -4.39 -6.80 -0.78
C SER A 267 -4.36 -8.33 -0.66
N GLY A 268 -3.87 -8.88 0.46
CA GLY A 268 -3.88 -10.34 0.73
C GLY A 268 -5.31 -10.93 0.71
N PRO A 269 -6.22 -10.45 1.58
CA PRO A 269 -7.61 -10.91 1.59
C PRO A 269 -8.31 -10.80 0.23
N ALA A 270 -8.03 -9.73 -0.55
CA ALA A 270 -8.63 -9.56 -1.87
C ALA A 270 -8.30 -10.74 -2.82
N GLY A 271 -7.08 -11.27 -2.77
CA GLY A 271 -6.69 -12.47 -3.51
C GLY A 271 -7.48 -13.71 -3.06
N GLY A 272 -7.66 -13.89 -1.75
CA GLY A 272 -8.48 -14.94 -1.16
C GLY A 272 -9.94 -14.87 -1.62
N VAL A 273 -10.55 -13.68 -1.62
CA VAL A 273 -11.93 -13.47 -2.11
C VAL A 273 -12.06 -13.82 -3.59
N VAL A 274 -11.11 -13.41 -4.43
CA VAL A 274 -11.11 -13.74 -5.85
C VAL A 274 -11.00 -15.25 -6.05
N GLY A 275 -10.07 -15.91 -5.36
CA GLY A 275 -9.87 -17.37 -5.43
C GLY A 275 -11.09 -18.15 -4.96
N MET A 276 -11.68 -17.77 -3.82
CA MET A 276 -12.91 -18.33 -3.29
C MET A 276 -14.06 -18.20 -4.28
N ALA A 277 -14.34 -16.98 -4.76
CA ALA A 277 -15.46 -16.72 -5.66
C ALA A 277 -15.33 -17.52 -6.97
N ARG A 278 -14.14 -17.56 -7.58
CA ARG A 278 -13.89 -18.34 -8.81
C ARG A 278 -14.06 -19.85 -8.57
N THR A 279 -13.56 -20.35 -7.45
CA THR A 279 -13.66 -21.78 -7.09
C THR A 279 -15.12 -22.17 -6.81
N ALA A 280 -15.86 -21.33 -6.09
CA ALA A 280 -17.27 -21.51 -5.82
C ALA A 280 -18.10 -21.57 -7.11
N VAL A 281 -17.89 -20.62 -8.02
CA VAL A 281 -18.57 -20.59 -9.33
C VAL A 281 -18.26 -21.84 -10.15
N MET A 282 -17.01 -22.31 -10.15
CA MET A 282 -16.63 -23.57 -10.82
C MET A 282 -17.33 -24.80 -10.21
N ALA A 283 -17.64 -24.76 -8.92
CA ALA A 283 -18.40 -25.80 -8.23
C ALA A 283 -19.92 -25.62 -8.32
N GLY A 284 -20.40 -24.59 -9.03
CA GLY A 284 -21.82 -24.31 -9.22
C GLY A 284 -22.48 -23.50 -8.09
N PHE A 285 -21.69 -22.86 -7.22
CA PHE A 285 -22.18 -21.97 -6.17
C PHE A 285 -21.92 -20.51 -6.53
N ASP A 286 -22.97 -19.70 -6.62
CA ASP A 286 -22.92 -18.26 -6.89
C ASP A 286 -23.06 -17.40 -5.63
N LYS A 287 -23.42 -18.01 -4.49
CA LYS A 287 -23.57 -17.35 -3.18
C LYS A 287 -22.71 -18.05 -2.13
N VAL A 288 -21.67 -17.38 -1.64
CA VAL A 288 -20.75 -17.93 -0.64
C VAL A 288 -20.31 -16.90 0.39
N ILE A 289 -20.07 -17.38 1.60
CA ILE A 289 -19.40 -16.62 2.67
C ILE A 289 -18.01 -17.20 2.83
N GLY A 290 -17.00 -16.35 2.67
CA GLY A 290 -15.61 -16.70 2.93
C GLY A 290 -15.27 -16.46 4.39
N PHE A 291 -14.56 -17.42 4.97
CA PHE A 291 -14.00 -17.33 6.31
C PHE A 291 -12.54 -17.75 6.25
N ASP A 292 -11.64 -16.77 6.33
CA ASP A 292 -10.19 -16.99 6.32
C ASP A 292 -9.62 -16.62 7.69
N MET A 293 -9.00 -17.57 8.37
CA MET A 293 -8.49 -17.40 9.72
C MET A 293 -7.01 -17.72 9.75
N GLY A 294 -6.20 -16.68 9.93
CA GLY A 294 -4.77 -16.78 10.15
C GLY A 294 -4.41 -16.76 11.65
N GLY A 295 -3.11 -16.65 11.93
CA GLY A 295 -2.60 -16.51 13.31
C GLY A 295 -2.77 -15.11 13.90
N THR A 296 -2.97 -14.08 13.06
CA THR A 296 -3.02 -12.65 13.45
C THR A 296 -4.40 -12.03 13.25
N SER A 297 -5.09 -12.38 12.16
CA SER A 297 -6.38 -11.82 11.79
C SER A 297 -7.36 -12.92 11.34
N THR A 298 -8.64 -12.56 11.33
CA THR A 298 -9.70 -13.33 10.67
C THR A 298 -10.41 -12.40 9.70
N ASP A 299 -10.46 -12.80 8.44
CA ASP A 299 -11.06 -12.05 7.35
C ASP A 299 -12.32 -12.76 6.88
N VAL A 300 -13.45 -12.03 6.87
CA VAL A 300 -14.75 -12.55 6.46
C VAL A 300 -15.19 -11.81 5.20
N SER A 301 -15.62 -12.55 4.19
CA SER A 301 -16.05 -12.00 2.91
C SER A 301 -17.38 -12.59 2.46
N HIS A 302 -18.06 -11.87 1.57
CA HIS A 302 -19.33 -12.24 1.00
C HIS A 302 -19.26 -12.14 -0.53
N PHE A 303 -19.82 -13.12 -1.23
CA PHE A 303 -19.98 -13.11 -2.68
C PHE A 303 -21.40 -13.56 -3.02
N ASP A 304 -22.16 -12.70 -3.71
CA ASP A 304 -23.54 -12.93 -4.15
C ASP A 304 -23.65 -12.74 -5.68
N GLY A 305 -22.85 -13.49 -6.43
CA GLY A 305 -22.78 -13.43 -7.89
C GLY A 305 -21.91 -12.29 -8.46
N GLU A 306 -21.63 -11.25 -7.67
CA GLU A 306 -20.75 -10.14 -8.03
C GLU A 306 -19.80 -9.73 -6.89
N TYR A 307 -18.69 -9.07 -7.26
CA TYR A 307 -17.76 -8.52 -6.28
C TYR A 307 -18.30 -7.22 -5.69
N GLU A 308 -18.76 -7.27 -4.44
CA GLU A 308 -19.16 -6.09 -3.69
C GLU A 308 -17.94 -5.21 -3.38
N ARG A 309 -18.04 -3.91 -3.70
CA ARG A 309 -16.97 -2.95 -3.41
C ARG A 309 -17.40 -1.98 -2.33
N ARG A 310 -16.57 -1.82 -1.30
CA ARG A 310 -16.74 -0.77 -0.29
C ARG A 310 -15.82 0.40 -0.61
N PHE A 311 -16.42 1.55 -0.91
CA PHE A 311 -15.69 2.77 -1.24
C PHE A 311 -15.14 3.51 -0.01
N GLU A 312 -15.74 3.31 1.17
CA GLU A 312 -15.26 3.86 2.44
C GLU A 312 -14.99 2.69 3.39
N THR A 313 -13.79 2.62 3.95
CA THR A 313 -13.46 1.62 4.97
C THR A 313 -12.64 2.25 6.10
N VAL A 314 -12.66 1.62 7.27
CA VAL A 314 -11.84 2.02 8.42
C VAL A 314 -10.94 0.86 8.79
N VAL A 315 -9.63 1.07 8.68
CA VAL A 315 -8.61 0.08 9.09
C VAL A 315 -7.77 0.69 10.19
N ALA A 316 -7.64 0.02 11.33
CA ALA A 316 -6.87 0.50 12.49
C ALA A 316 -7.26 1.91 12.98
N GLY A 317 -8.53 2.30 12.83
CA GLY A 317 -9.03 3.63 13.19
C GLY A 317 -8.77 4.72 12.13
N VAL A 318 -8.12 4.37 11.01
CA VAL A 318 -7.82 5.28 9.90
C VAL A 318 -8.85 5.09 8.79
N ARG A 319 -9.37 6.21 8.29
CA ARG A 319 -10.42 6.24 7.26
C ARG A 319 -9.77 6.22 5.89
N LEU A 320 -10.16 5.26 5.06
CA LEU A 320 -9.64 5.09 3.71
C LEU A 320 -10.76 5.26 2.71
N ARG A 321 -10.44 5.90 1.58
CA ARG A 321 -11.36 6.03 0.47
C ARG A 321 -10.65 5.80 -0.87
N ALA A 322 -11.05 4.74 -1.56
CA ALA A 322 -10.54 4.30 -2.85
C ALA A 322 -11.70 4.02 -3.82
#